data_AF-G0A396-F1
#
_entry.id   AF-G0A396-F1
#
_cell.length_a   1.000
_cell.length_b   1.000
_cell.length_c   1.000
_cell.angle_alpha   90.00
_cell.angle_beta   90.00
_cell.angle_gamma   90.00
#
_symmetry.space_group_name_H-M   'P 1'
#
loop_
_entity.id
_entity.type
_entity.pdbx_description
1 polymer ?
#
loop_
_entity_poly.entity_id
_entity_poly.type
_entity_poly.pdbx_seq_one_letter_code
_entity_poly.pdbx_strand_id
1 'polypeptide(L)'
;MNKHLLLVRTFHDQFGIEQPEYPETTHLSDMDIVMRQALLMDCGSETFKAITGGDLAKILAGLVDLAYNALAAIACRGDDVVSTSVAWRQDGSVLSVMRVLADKINNCSSGESIHYSALYNICEQLARGFINADFDKAFNMVHANLLHSGRSTADAGRDYDQRIAKETLPQAPDLSEALYE
;
A
#
# COMPACT_ATOMS: atom_id res chain seq x y z
N MET A 1 3.03 -6.54 -16.04
CA MET A 1 3.56 -6.31 -14.69
C MET A 1 3.69 -4.83 -14.39
N ASN A 2 2.90 -4.39 -13.42
CA ASN A 2 2.98 -3.03 -12.88
C ASN A 2 4.38 -2.76 -12.28
N LYS A 3 4.93 -1.56 -12.50
CA LYS A 3 6.29 -1.19 -12.05
C LYS A 3 6.43 -1.15 -10.53
N HIS A 4 5.42 -0.68 -9.81
CA HIS A 4 5.42 -0.64 -8.35
C HIS A 4 5.28 -2.04 -7.77
N LEU A 5 4.48 -2.90 -8.39
CA LEU A 5 4.40 -4.31 -8.00
C LEU A 5 5.75 -5.02 -8.13
N LEU A 6 6.52 -4.74 -9.20
CA LEU A 6 7.87 -5.30 -9.37
C LEU A 6 8.81 -4.85 -8.23
N LEU A 7 8.75 -3.60 -7.79
CA LEU A 7 9.52 -3.11 -6.65
C LEU A 7 9.16 -3.86 -5.37
N VAL A 8 7.86 -4.04 -5.09
CA VAL A 8 7.40 -4.77 -3.90
C VAL A 8 7.81 -6.24 -3.94
N ARG A 9 7.70 -6.91 -5.09
CA ARG A 9 8.16 -8.30 -5.26
C ARG A 9 9.67 -8.43 -5.03
N THR A 10 10.45 -7.51 -5.59
CA THR A 10 11.91 -7.49 -5.39
C THR A 10 12.26 -7.26 -3.91
N PHE A 11 11.50 -6.41 -3.22
CA PHE A 11 11.64 -6.23 -1.78
C PHE A 11 11.29 -7.51 -1.01
N HIS A 12 10.19 -8.19 -1.34
CA HIS A 12 9.84 -9.46 -0.71
C HIS A 12 10.94 -10.51 -0.89
N ASP A 13 11.51 -10.62 -2.09
CA ASP A 13 12.60 -11.56 -2.37
C ASP A 13 13.86 -11.23 -1.54
N GLN A 14 14.25 -9.95 -1.46
CA GLN A 14 15.42 -9.52 -0.70
C GLN A 14 15.28 -9.73 0.81
N PHE A 15 14.07 -9.54 1.33
CA PHE A 15 13.81 -9.63 2.76
C PHE A 15 13.22 -10.98 3.19
N GLY A 16 13.03 -11.94 2.27
CA GLY A 16 12.50 -13.27 2.60
C GLY A 16 11.06 -13.20 3.11
N ILE A 17 10.20 -12.47 2.41
CA ILE A 17 8.75 -12.52 2.58
C ILE A 17 8.23 -13.54 1.57
N GLU A 18 7.49 -14.54 2.04
CA GLU A 18 6.99 -15.60 1.19
C GLU A 18 6.01 -15.06 0.14
N GLN A 19 6.26 -15.41 -1.11
CA GLN A 19 5.37 -15.15 -2.25
C GLN A 19 5.56 -16.26 -3.31
N PRO A 20 4.52 -16.58 -4.10
CA PRO A 20 4.63 -17.57 -5.17
C PRO A 20 5.64 -17.17 -6.25
N GLU A 21 6.31 -18.15 -6.86
CA GLU A 21 7.11 -17.90 -8.06
C GLU A 21 6.18 -17.51 -9.21
N TYR A 22 6.48 -16.40 -9.90
CA TYR A 22 5.66 -15.99 -11.05
C TYR A 22 5.81 -17.00 -12.21
N PRO A 23 4.72 -17.47 -12.85
CA PRO A 23 3.35 -16.96 -12.82
C PRO A 23 2.37 -17.74 -11.92
N GLU A 24 2.85 -18.48 -10.92
CA GLU A 24 1.98 -19.20 -10.01
C GLU A 24 1.14 -18.24 -9.16
N THR A 25 -0.09 -18.65 -8.88
CA THR A 25 -1.04 -17.88 -8.06
C THR A 25 -1.55 -18.72 -6.89
N THR A 26 -1.72 -18.09 -5.74
CA THR A 26 -2.26 -18.73 -4.54
C THR A 26 -3.36 -17.90 -3.91
N HIS A 27 -4.20 -18.55 -3.11
CA HIS A 27 -5.12 -17.84 -2.21
C HIS A 27 -4.39 -17.49 -0.93
N LEU A 28 -4.64 -16.28 -0.42
CA LEU A 28 -4.22 -15.92 0.94
C LEU A 28 -4.95 -16.80 1.95
N SER A 29 -4.26 -17.23 3.00
CA SER A 29 -4.92 -17.86 4.13
C SER A 29 -5.77 -16.85 4.89
N ASP A 30 -6.79 -17.29 5.65
CA ASP A 30 -7.61 -16.40 6.47
C ASP A 30 -6.77 -15.52 7.40
N MET A 31 -5.69 -16.07 7.96
CA MET A 31 -4.79 -15.32 8.84
C MET A 31 -3.91 -14.33 8.08
N ASP A 32 -3.50 -14.62 6.85
CA ASP A 32 -2.84 -13.63 5.98
C ASP A 32 -3.79 -12.49 5.63
N ILE A 33 -5.07 -12.80 5.35
CA ILE A 33 -6.09 -11.77 5.08
C ILE A 33 -6.27 -10.88 6.31
N VAL A 34 -6.37 -11.46 7.51
CA VAL A 34 -6.47 -10.72 8.78
C VAL A 34 -5.23 -9.85 9.00
N MET A 35 -4.03 -10.39 8.79
CA MET A 35 -2.77 -9.65 8.92
C MET A 35 -2.72 -8.46 7.97
N ARG A 36 -3.03 -8.67 6.68
CA ARG A 36 -3.07 -7.61 5.66
C ARG A 36 -4.10 -6.55 6.01
N GLN A 37 -5.27 -6.97 6.51
CA GLN A 37 -6.31 -6.04 6.93
C GLN A 37 -5.86 -5.19 8.12
N ALA A 38 -5.16 -5.76 9.10
CA ALA A 38 -4.62 -5.02 10.23
C ALA A 38 -3.63 -3.93 9.79
N LEU A 39 -2.66 -4.29 8.93
CA LEU A 39 -1.70 -3.33 8.37
C LEU A 39 -2.38 -2.20 7.60
N LEU A 40 -3.41 -2.53 6.79
CA LEU A 40 -4.18 -1.53 6.05
C LEU A 40 -5.01 -0.62 6.97
N MET A 41 -5.57 -1.15 8.06
CA MET A 41 -6.31 -0.34 9.04
C MET A 41 -5.39 0.62 9.78
N ASP A 42 -4.18 0.19 10.14
CA ASP A 42 -3.17 1.04 10.77
C ASP A 42 -2.73 2.18 9.84
N CYS A 43 -2.32 1.85 8.60
CA CYS A 43 -1.97 2.86 7.59
C CYS A 43 -3.17 3.79 7.28
N GLY A 44 -4.38 3.24 7.20
CA GLY A 44 -5.60 4.00 6.96
C GLY A 44 -5.90 5.00 8.08
N SER A 45 -5.72 4.60 9.33
CA SER A 45 -5.90 5.45 10.51
C SER A 45 -4.94 6.65 10.47
N GLU A 46 -3.65 6.43 10.21
CA GLU A 46 -2.67 7.52 10.08
C GLU A 46 -2.96 8.42 8.88
N THR A 47 -3.41 7.85 7.76
CA THR A 47 -3.84 8.61 6.58
C THR A 47 -5.03 9.53 6.91
N PHE A 48 -6.03 9.05 7.64
CA PHE A 48 -7.18 9.86 8.04
C PHE A 48 -6.82 10.96 9.05
N LYS A 49 -5.86 10.70 9.95
CA LYS A 49 -5.31 11.73 10.83
C LYS A 49 -4.58 12.81 10.02
N ALA A 50 -3.77 12.43 9.04
CA ALA A 50 -3.07 13.37 8.16
C ALA A 50 -4.06 14.22 7.32
N ILE A 51 -5.11 13.59 6.79
CA ILE A 51 -6.19 14.27 6.06
C ILE A 51 -6.88 15.30 6.95
N THR A 52 -7.18 14.93 8.20
CA THR A 52 -7.78 15.83 9.18
C THR A 52 -6.85 16.99 9.54
N GLY A 53 -5.54 16.74 9.59
CA GLY A 53 -4.50 17.74 9.84
C GLY A 53 -4.17 18.65 8.65
N GLY A 54 -4.59 18.29 7.43
CA GLY A 54 -4.32 19.05 6.21
C GLY A 54 -2.86 19.03 5.75
N ASP A 55 -2.05 18.09 6.24
CA ASP A 55 -0.62 17.99 5.92
C ASP A 55 -0.43 17.16 4.63
N LEU A 56 -0.30 17.84 3.49
CA LEU A 56 -0.27 17.20 2.16
C LEU A 56 0.84 16.17 2.00
N ALA A 57 2.03 16.42 2.57
CA ALA A 57 3.14 15.48 2.52
C ALA A 57 2.82 14.20 3.31
N LYS A 58 2.20 14.32 4.49
CA LYS A 58 1.76 13.16 5.26
C LYS A 58 0.58 12.43 4.64
N ILE A 59 -0.34 13.15 4.00
CA ILE A 59 -1.44 12.50 3.25
C ILE A 59 -0.85 11.68 2.11
N LEU A 60 0.10 12.24 1.35
CA LEU A 60 0.79 11.52 0.28
C LEU A 60 1.52 10.29 0.81
N ALA A 61 2.21 10.40 1.96
CA ALA A 61 2.86 9.26 2.60
C ALA A 61 1.86 8.15 2.94
N GLY A 62 0.73 8.50 3.56
CA GLY A 62 -0.33 7.55 3.87
C GLY A 62 -0.93 6.87 2.63
N LEU A 63 -1.13 7.60 1.53
CA LEU A 63 -1.58 7.03 0.26
C LEU A 63 -0.56 6.05 -0.34
N VAL A 64 0.74 6.37 -0.27
CA VAL A 64 1.81 5.48 -0.74
C VAL A 64 1.89 4.23 0.13
N ASP A 65 1.77 4.36 1.46
CA ASP A 65 1.81 3.24 2.39
C ASP A 65 0.63 2.26 2.19
N LEU A 66 -0.58 2.80 1.98
CA LEU A 66 -1.76 2.00 1.63
C LEU A 66 -1.56 1.27 0.30
N ALA A 67 -1.03 1.96 -0.71
CA ALA A 67 -0.73 1.36 -2.01
C ALA A 67 0.34 0.27 -1.91
N TYR A 68 1.40 0.48 -1.12
CA TYR A 68 2.47 -0.49 -0.90
C TYR A 68 1.93 -1.76 -0.25
N ASN A 69 1.12 -1.64 0.80
CA ASN A 69 0.48 -2.77 1.47
C ASN A 69 -0.50 -3.53 0.55
N ALA A 70 -1.27 -2.81 -0.28
CA ALA A 70 -2.14 -3.44 -1.26
C ALA A 70 -1.35 -4.25 -2.29
N LEU A 71 -0.25 -3.70 -2.80
CA LEU A 71 0.65 -4.40 -3.72
C LEU A 71 1.35 -5.59 -3.05
N ALA A 72 1.70 -5.49 -1.77
CA ALA A 72 2.28 -6.60 -1.01
C ALA A 72 1.31 -7.79 -0.91
N ALA A 73 0.01 -7.52 -0.71
CA ALA A 73 -1.00 -8.58 -0.73
C ALA A 73 -1.13 -9.23 -2.13
N ILE A 74 -1.12 -8.43 -3.20
CA ILE A 74 -1.13 -8.94 -4.59
C ILE A 74 0.13 -9.78 -4.87
N ALA A 75 1.30 -9.33 -4.40
CA ALA A 75 2.55 -10.05 -4.54
C ALA A 75 2.51 -11.41 -3.84
N CYS A 76 2.02 -11.48 -2.60
CA CYS A 76 1.84 -12.74 -1.87
C CYS A 76 0.82 -13.70 -2.49
N ARG A 77 -0.07 -13.20 -3.37
CA ARG A 77 -0.96 -14.05 -4.18
C ARG A 77 -0.35 -14.49 -5.50
N GLY A 78 0.76 -13.90 -5.93
CA GLY A 78 1.36 -14.11 -7.26
C GLY A 78 0.63 -13.41 -8.42
N ASP A 79 -0.46 -12.69 -8.13
CA ASP A 79 -1.29 -11.98 -9.12
C ASP A 79 -0.63 -10.70 -9.68
N ASP A 80 -1.18 -10.13 -10.75
CA ASP A 80 -0.81 -8.80 -11.27
C ASP A 80 -1.87 -7.74 -10.91
N VAL A 81 -1.51 -6.47 -11.04
CA VAL A 81 -2.45 -5.35 -10.80
C VAL A 81 -3.52 -5.34 -11.88
N VAL A 82 -4.78 -5.43 -11.47
CA VAL A 82 -5.92 -5.31 -12.37
C VAL A 82 -6.30 -3.84 -12.53
N SER A 83 -6.41 -3.36 -13.78
CA SER A 83 -6.95 -2.03 -14.04
C SER A 83 -8.42 -1.99 -13.67
N THR A 84 -8.75 -1.37 -12.53
CA THR A 84 -10.13 -1.18 -12.08
C THR A 84 -10.53 0.28 -12.25
N SER A 85 -11.68 0.56 -12.85
CA SER A 85 -12.25 1.91 -12.80
C SER A 85 -12.72 2.17 -11.36
N VAL A 86 -12.00 3.01 -10.62
CA VAL A 86 -12.49 3.46 -9.31
C VAL A 86 -13.35 4.70 -9.52
N ALA A 87 -14.64 4.58 -9.21
CA ALA A 87 -15.55 5.71 -9.24
C ALA A 87 -15.30 6.61 -8.02
N TRP A 88 -14.52 7.66 -8.20
CA TRP A 88 -14.41 8.77 -7.24
C TRP A 88 -14.97 10.04 -7.86
N ARG A 89 -15.83 10.74 -7.12
CA ARG A 89 -16.30 12.08 -7.52
C ARG A 89 -15.23 13.09 -7.12
N GLN A 90 -14.62 13.74 -8.11
CA GLN A 90 -13.68 14.85 -7.93
C GLN A 90 -14.42 16.13 -7.48
N ASP A 91 -15.16 16.04 -6.38
CA ASP A 91 -15.89 17.17 -5.79
C ASP A 91 -15.02 18.02 -4.86
N GLY A 92 -13.73 17.67 -4.72
CA GLY A 92 -12.77 18.34 -3.82
C GLY A 92 -13.07 18.10 -2.34
N SER A 93 -14.06 17.26 -2.00
CA SER A 93 -14.46 17.04 -0.62
C SER A 93 -13.54 16.05 0.07
N VAL A 94 -12.89 16.50 1.14
CA VAL A 94 -12.16 15.62 2.07
C VAL A 94 -13.01 14.44 2.54
N LEU A 95 -14.31 14.65 2.77
CA LEU A 95 -15.22 13.60 3.20
C LEU A 95 -15.45 12.55 2.11
N SER A 96 -15.46 12.97 0.83
CA SER A 96 -15.53 12.06 -0.32
C SER A 96 -14.28 11.18 -0.39
N VAL A 97 -13.10 11.77 -0.19
CA VAL A 97 -11.81 11.07 -0.12
C VAL A 97 -11.79 10.05 1.02
N MET A 98 -12.19 10.45 2.22
CA MET A 98 -12.24 9.54 3.38
C MET A 98 -13.18 8.36 3.13
N ARG A 99 -14.38 8.61 2.58
CA ARG A 99 -15.36 7.56 2.29
C ARG A 99 -14.84 6.56 1.26
N VAL A 100 -14.24 7.02 0.16
CA VAL A 100 -13.73 6.12 -0.88
C VAL A 100 -12.55 5.30 -0.37
N LEU A 101 -11.63 5.90 0.39
CA LEU A 101 -10.51 5.17 1.00
C LEU A 101 -11.01 4.13 2.01
N ALA A 102 -11.91 4.50 2.92
CA ALA A 102 -12.47 3.58 3.90
C ALA A 102 -13.19 2.40 3.24
N ASP A 103 -13.97 2.65 2.18
CA ASP A 103 -14.62 1.60 1.38
C ASP A 103 -13.57 0.66 0.74
N LYS A 104 -12.52 1.19 0.11
CA LYS A 104 -11.49 0.34 -0.53
C LYS A 104 -10.65 -0.45 0.47
N ILE A 105 -10.31 0.14 1.63
CA ILE A 105 -9.66 -0.58 2.73
C ILE A 105 -10.56 -1.70 3.25
N ASN A 106 -11.86 -1.46 3.43
CA ASN A 106 -12.77 -2.48 3.92
C ASN A 106 -12.94 -3.63 2.92
N ASN A 107 -13.03 -3.34 1.62
CA ASN A 107 -13.17 -4.36 0.59
C ASN A 107 -11.96 -5.31 0.49
N CYS A 108 -10.78 -4.90 0.96
CA CYS A 108 -9.60 -5.75 1.04
C CYS A 108 -9.74 -6.92 2.03
N SER A 109 -10.71 -6.89 2.94
CA SER A 109 -11.03 -8.00 3.84
C SER A 109 -11.52 -9.26 3.14
N SER A 110 -11.85 -9.17 1.85
CA SER A 110 -12.14 -10.32 0.99
C SER A 110 -10.91 -11.15 0.62
N GLY A 111 -9.70 -10.58 0.73
CA GLY A 111 -8.46 -11.22 0.29
C GLY A 111 -8.24 -11.26 -1.23
N GLU A 112 -9.15 -10.74 -2.06
CA GLU A 112 -9.05 -10.83 -3.52
C GLU A 112 -8.22 -9.70 -4.16
N SER A 113 -7.37 -10.05 -5.12
CA SER A 113 -6.45 -9.13 -5.81
C SER A 113 -7.15 -7.96 -6.51
N ILE A 114 -8.40 -8.13 -6.93
CA ILE A 114 -9.20 -7.04 -7.53
C ILE A 114 -9.46 -5.91 -6.52
N HIS A 115 -9.66 -6.23 -5.24
CA HIS A 115 -9.94 -5.23 -4.21
C HIS A 115 -8.67 -4.52 -3.77
N TYR A 116 -7.56 -5.24 -3.64
CA TYR A 116 -6.25 -4.62 -3.44
C TYR A 116 -5.84 -3.75 -4.63
N SER A 117 -6.09 -4.19 -5.86
CA SER A 117 -5.84 -3.39 -7.07
C SER A 117 -6.68 -2.12 -7.08
N ALA A 118 -7.94 -2.19 -6.65
CA ALA A 118 -8.80 -1.02 -6.52
C ALA A 118 -8.28 -0.03 -5.46
N LEU A 119 -7.74 -0.52 -4.34
CA LEU A 119 -7.11 0.33 -3.32
C LEU A 119 -5.84 1.01 -3.86
N TYR A 120 -4.96 0.26 -4.53
CA TYR A 120 -3.78 0.81 -5.19
C TYR A 120 -4.17 1.91 -6.19
N ASN A 121 -5.13 1.62 -7.08
CA ASN A 121 -5.57 2.54 -8.14
C ASN A 121 -6.17 3.84 -7.56
N ILE A 122 -6.95 3.76 -6.48
CA ILE A 122 -7.50 4.99 -5.87
C ILE A 122 -6.41 5.82 -5.17
N CYS A 123 -5.41 5.19 -4.56
CA CYS A 123 -4.30 5.92 -3.95
C CYS A 123 -3.51 6.71 -5.00
N GLU A 124 -3.22 6.08 -6.15
CA GLU A 124 -2.57 6.74 -7.29
C GLU A 124 -3.42 7.91 -7.83
N GLN A 125 -4.74 7.72 -7.98
CA GLN A 125 -5.65 8.77 -8.44
C GLN A 125 -5.77 9.94 -7.46
N LEU A 126 -5.84 9.67 -6.16
CA LEU A 126 -5.92 10.70 -5.13
C LEU A 126 -4.60 11.48 -5.01
N ALA A 127 -3.46 10.80 -5.08
CA ALA A 127 -2.17 11.48 -5.07
C ALA A 127 -2.05 12.47 -6.24
N ARG A 128 -2.43 12.04 -7.46
CA ARG A 128 -2.36 12.93 -8.64
C ARG A 128 -3.47 13.99 -8.67
N GLY A 129 -4.71 13.60 -8.38
CA GLY A 129 -5.88 14.46 -8.60
C GLY A 129 -6.35 15.27 -7.39
N PHE A 130 -6.07 14.81 -6.16
CA PHE A 130 -6.47 15.50 -4.94
C PHE A 130 -5.28 16.19 -4.26
N ILE A 131 -4.13 15.54 -4.18
CA ILE A 131 -2.91 16.09 -3.56
C ILE A 131 -2.06 16.90 -4.56
N ASN A 132 -2.25 16.68 -5.87
CA ASN A 132 -1.41 17.25 -6.93
C ASN A 132 0.06 16.84 -6.77
N ALA A 133 0.33 15.53 -6.74
CA ALA A 133 1.66 14.96 -6.52
C ALA A 133 2.11 13.97 -7.59
N ASP A 134 3.42 13.85 -7.75
CA ASP A 134 4.08 12.76 -8.46
C ASP A 134 4.09 11.49 -7.59
N PHE A 135 3.04 10.68 -7.77
CA PHE A 135 2.90 9.40 -7.06
C PHE A 135 4.06 8.43 -7.33
N ASP A 136 4.63 8.43 -8.54
CA ASP A 136 5.71 7.50 -8.89
C ASP A 136 7.00 7.89 -8.17
N LYS A 137 7.32 9.19 -8.12
CA LYS A 137 8.44 9.70 -7.34
C LYS A 137 8.27 9.40 -5.86
N ALA A 138 7.09 9.69 -5.31
CA ALA A 138 6.76 9.42 -3.91
C ALA A 138 6.91 7.93 -3.55
N PHE A 139 6.39 7.03 -4.40
CA PHE A 139 6.52 5.59 -4.21
C PHE A 139 7.98 5.14 -4.20
N ASN A 140 8.80 5.64 -5.13
CA ASN A 140 10.23 5.33 -5.18
C ASN A 140 10.99 5.84 -3.94
N MET A 141 10.64 7.01 -3.41
CA MET A 141 11.24 7.54 -2.19
C MET A 141 10.92 6.65 -0.98
N VAL A 142 9.67 6.23 -0.81
CA VAL A 142 9.26 5.30 0.25
C VAL A 142 9.94 3.94 0.08
N HIS A 143 9.97 3.39 -1.13
CA HIS A 143 10.66 2.13 -1.41
C HIS A 143 12.16 2.22 -1.12
N ALA A 144 12.83 3.30 -1.50
CA ALA A 144 14.23 3.51 -1.16
C ALA A 144 14.42 3.58 0.36
N ASN A 145 13.59 4.32 1.08
CA ASN A 145 13.64 4.39 2.55
C ASN A 145 13.48 3.00 3.20
N LEU A 146 12.59 2.15 2.67
CA LEU A 146 12.40 0.77 3.13
C LEU A 146 13.68 -0.06 2.99
N LEU A 147 14.37 0.02 1.85
CA LEU A 147 15.62 -0.69 1.62
C LEU A 147 16.72 -0.26 2.59
N HIS A 148 16.76 1.02 2.98
CA HIS A 148 17.76 1.56 3.90
C HIS A 148 17.43 1.29 5.38
N SER A 149 16.18 0.95 5.70
CA SER A 149 15.72 0.78 7.09
C SER A 149 16.25 -0.49 7.79
N GLY A 150 17.13 -1.26 7.13
CA GLY A 150 17.91 -2.33 7.78
C GLY A 150 17.07 -3.47 8.34
N ARG A 151 15.98 -3.86 7.65
CA ARG A 151 15.12 -4.96 8.12
C ARG A 151 15.88 -6.29 8.12
N SER A 152 15.60 -7.10 9.14
CA SER A 152 16.21 -8.42 9.31
C SER A 152 15.82 -9.36 8.16
N THR A 153 16.80 -10.08 7.62
CA THR A 153 16.60 -11.18 6.66
C THR A 153 16.20 -12.49 7.35
N ALA A 154 16.02 -12.48 8.67
CA ALA A 154 15.58 -13.67 9.40
C ALA A 154 14.21 -14.14 8.89
N ASP A 155 14.07 -15.45 8.75
CA ASP A 155 12.82 -16.08 8.40
C ASP A 155 11.80 -15.81 9.53
N ALA A 156 10.70 -15.14 9.19
CA ALA A 156 9.64 -14.86 10.15
C ALA A 156 8.75 -16.10 10.39
N GLY A 157 8.92 -17.15 9.57
CA GLY A 157 8.23 -18.42 9.71
C GLY A 157 6.71 -18.25 9.81
N ARG A 158 6.09 -19.02 10.72
CA ARG A 158 4.63 -19.01 10.97
C ARG A 158 4.18 -18.04 12.07
N ASP A 159 5.09 -17.26 12.62
CA ASP A 159 4.78 -16.32 13.70
C ASP A 159 4.26 -15.00 13.12
N TYR A 160 2.96 -14.77 13.25
CA TYR A 160 2.31 -13.57 12.73
C TYR A 160 2.79 -12.29 13.40
N ASP A 161 3.24 -12.33 14.66
CA ASP A 161 3.76 -11.12 15.33
C ASP A 161 5.09 -10.69 14.71
N GLN A 162 5.95 -11.66 14.37
CA GLN A 162 7.21 -11.41 13.67
C GLN A 162 6.97 -10.95 12.23
N ARG A 163 5.99 -11.55 11.53
CA ARG A 163 5.61 -11.13 10.17
C ARG A 163 5.06 -9.71 10.15
N ILE A 164 4.16 -9.38 11.08
CA ILE A 164 3.66 -8.01 11.24
C ILE A 164 4.83 -7.06 11.47
N ALA A 165 5.70 -7.31 12.45
CA ALA A 165 6.85 -6.45 12.71
C ALA A 165 7.78 -6.30 11.49
N LYS A 166 7.94 -7.36 10.69
CA LYS A 166 8.76 -7.37 9.48
C LYS A 166 8.12 -6.65 8.31
N GLU A 167 6.80 -6.59 8.24
CA GLU A 167 6.07 -5.99 7.11
C GLU A 167 5.61 -4.55 7.41
N THR A 168 5.35 -4.20 8.67
CA THR A 168 4.97 -2.86 9.15
C THR A 168 5.94 -1.78 8.67
N LEU A 169 5.47 -0.92 7.78
CA LEU A 169 6.24 0.17 7.16
C LEU A 169 6.88 1.07 8.23
N PRO A 170 8.18 1.41 8.10
CA PRO A 170 8.81 2.40 8.97
C PRO A 170 8.21 3.77 8.66
N GLN A 171 8.54 4.76 9.47
CA GLN A 171 8.16 6.13 9.19
C GLN A 171 8.60 6.54 7.77
N ALA A 172 7.65 7.00 6.97
CA ALA A 172 7.91 7.48 5.62
C ALA A 172 8.91 8.67 5.64
N PRO A 173 9.77 8.80 4.62
CA PRO A 173 10.61 9.97 4.47
C PRO A 173 9.75 11.22 4.18
N ASP A 174 10.35 12.40 4.24
CA ASP A 174 9.67 13.61 3.79
C ASP A 174 9.40 13.54 2.27
N LEU A 175 8.13 13.64 1.88
CA LEU A 175 7.68 13.56 0.50
C LEU A 175 7.36 14.92 -0.12
N SER A 176 7.75 16.02 0.52
CA SER A 176 7.51 17.38 0.02
C SER A 176 8.05 17.58 -1.40
N GLU A 177 9.17 16.94 -1.75
CA GLU A 177 9.74 17.02 -3.11
C GLU A 177 8.90 16.33 -4.19
N ALA A 178 7.90 15.53 -3.83
CA ALA A 178 7.00 14.85 -4.75
C ALA A 178 5.69 15.63 -4.98
N LEU A 179 5.47 16.73 -4.26
CA LEU A 179 4.36 17.64 -4.50
C LEU A 179 4.66 18.52 -5.72
N TYR A 180 3.69 18.71 -6.62
CA TYR A 180 3.83 19.70 -7.68
C TYR A 180 3.57 21.10 -7.12
N GLU A 181 4.38 22.08 -7.57
CA GLU A 181 4.19 23.51 -7.26
C GLU A 181 2.86 24.06 -7.81
#